data_AF-A0A6L3K2V6-F1
#
_entry.id   AF-A0A6L3K2V6-F1
#
_cell.length_a   1.000
_cell.length_b   1.000
_cell.length_c   1.000
_cell.angle_alpha   90.00
_cell.angle_beta   90.00
_cell.angle_gamma   90.00
#
_symmetry.space_group_name_H-M   'P 1'
#
loop_
_entity.id
_entity.type
_entity.pdbx_description
1 polymer ?
#
loop_
_entity_poly.entity_id
_entity_poly.type
_entity_poly.pdbx_seq_one_letter_code
_entity_poly.pdbx_strand_id
1 'polypeptide(L)'
;MELDADFIAFCKQSVALEQRMAKQAGKRLNEAMRNNIQDINVLDRIADQLLDTMSGLSGTGERTYMKYIKYLGTFNPQAAKETKDAYEDIMGYKIHVAYAAARLAKELHKGQVDQAGKDYFEEHLSTVGRNGFDWKEKTVGFLFNVAEDTGHTVKEIIRKLKAILDDWEKNKEKHDWIYEFEDIVGSFPNEKYHKLTKQEWDEIEEALDLMDFRTTTNRETYIERFRGHRLAIKVKLNDLQYNMDITRILHPTDKDLARMERHKKEYYLLLKMLAD
;
A
#
# COMPACT_ATOMS: atom_id res chain seq x y z
N MET A 1 -5.33 15.69 -32.68
CA MET A 1 -6.39 14.68 -32.81
C MET A 1 -7.63 15.30 -32.19
N GLU A 2 -8.59 15.79 -33.00
CA GLU A 2 -9.85 16.32 -32.47
C GLU A 2 -10.70 15.16 -31.95
N LEU A 3 -11.16 15.26 -30.71
CA LEU A 3 -12.10 14.28 -30.15
C LEU A 3 -13.47 14.46 -30.83
N ASP A 4 -14.06 13.34 -31.24
CA ASP A 4 -15.38 13.30 -31.89
C ASP A 4 -16.45 13.96 -31.00
N ALA A 5 -17.30 14.79 -31.60
CA ALA A 5 -18.37 15.52 -30.92
C ALA A 5 -19.37 14.56 -30.26
N ASP A 6 -19.62 13.41 -30.90
CA ASP A 6 -20.50 12.36 -30.37
C ASP A 6 -19.89 11.68 -29.14
N PHE A 7 -18.57 11.44 -29.16
CA PHE A 7 -17.83 10.94 -28.00
C PHE A 7 -17.88 11.92 -26.81
N ILE A 8 -17.68 13.22 -27.06
CA ILE A 8 -17.79 14.25 -26.03
C ILE A 8 -19.22 14.30 -25.44
N ALA A 9 -20.25 14.18 -26.27
CA ALA A 9 -21.64 14.15 -25.82
C ALA A 9 -21.94 12.91 -24.96
N PHE A 10 -21.46 11.74 -25.37
CA PHE A 10 -21.56 10.50 -24.60
C PHE A 10 -20.89 10.62 -23.23
N CYS A 11 -19.65 11.11 -23.17
CA CYS A 11 -18.93 11.33 -21.90
C CYS A 11 -19.71 12.27 -20.97
N LYS A 12 -20.27 13.38 -21.49
CA LYS A 12 -21.10 14.31 -20.69
C LYS A 12 -22.33 13.64 -20.11
N GLN A 13 -23.01 12.78 -20.88
CA GLN A 13 -24.17 12.04 -20.39
C GLN A 13 -23.80 11.02 -19.31
N SER A 14 -22.67 10.32 -19.49
CA SER A 14 -22.14 9.38 -18.49
C SER A 14 -21.85 10.08 -17.15
N VAL A 15 -21.10 11.18 -17.19
CA VAL A 15 -20.77 11.98 -15.99
C VAL A 15 -22.05 12.48 -15.32
N ALA A 16 -23.04 12.94 -16.08
CA ALA A 16 -24.31 13.39 -15.52
C ALA A 16 -25.14 12.25 -14.88
N LEU A 17 -25.00 11.01 -15.35
CA LEU A 17 -25.60 9.83 -14.74
C LEU A 17 -24.91 9.50 -13.41
N GLU A 18 -23.57 9.43 -13.41
CA GLU A 18 -22.77 9.17 -12.21
C GLU A 18 -23.06 10.19 -11.11
N GLN A 19 -23.10 11.49 -11.45
CA GLN A 19 -23.44 12.55 -10.50
C GLN A 19 -24.85 12.38 -9.91
N ARG A 20 -25.82 11.88 -10.68
CA ARG A 20 -27.17 11.59 -10.17
C ARG A 20 -27.17 10.39 -9.23
N MET A 21 -26.48 9.31 -9.61
CA MET A 21 -26.32 8.12 -8.78
C MET A 21 -25.66 8.47 -7.44
N ALA A 22 -24.58 9.25 -7.48
CA ALA A 22 -23.85 9.69 -6.30
C ALA A 22 -24.71 10.55 -5.37
N LYS A 23 -25.49 11.50 -5.92
CA LYS A 23 -26.45 12.30 -5.13
C LYS A 23 -27.51 11.42 -4.47
N GLN A 24 -28.03 10.42 -5.19
CA GLN A 24 -29.03 9.49 -4.66
C GLN A 24 -28.44 8.60 -3.57
N ALA A 25 -27.25 8.01 -3.77
CA ALA A 25 -26.55 7.21 -2.78
C ALA A 25 -26.24 8.04 -1.53
N GLY A 26 -25.72 9.25 -1.69
CA GLY A 26 -25.47 10.17 -0.58
C GLY A 26 -26.74 10.55 0.18
N LYS A 27 -27.88 10.74 -0.50
CA LYS A 27 -29.18 10.99 0.16
C LYS A 27 -29.61 9.78 1.00
N ARG A 28 -29.56 8.57 0.41
CA ARG A 28 -29.91 7.32 1.10
C ARG A 28 -29.02 7.06 2.31
N LEU A 29 -27.72 7.33 2.20
CA LEU A 29 -26.77 7.16 3.31
C LEU A 29 -27.08 8.12 4.45
N ASN A 30 -27.34 9.39 4.15
CA ASN A 30 -27.75 10.37 5.15
C ASN A 30 -29.10 10.01 5.80
N GLU A 31 -30.07 9.50 5.04
CA GLU A 31 -31.35 9.03 5.57
C GLU A 31 -31.18 7.80 6.49
N ALA A 32 -30.34 6.83 6.09
CA ALA A 32 -30.03 5.67 6.91
C ALA A 32 -29.42 6.07 8.27
N MET A 33 -28.43 6.98 8.26
CA MET A 33 -27.82 7.51 9.48
C MET A 33 -28.83 8.27 10.35
N ARG A 34 -29.72 9.09 9.74
CA ARG A 34 -30.77 9.82 10.47
C ARG A 34 -31.79 8.89 11.12
N ASN A 35 -32.08 7.76 10.48
CA ASN A 35 -32.98 6.73 10.99
C ASN A 35 -32.29 5.75 11.96
N ASN A 36 -31.05 6.04 12.37
CA ASN A 36 -30.25 5.23 13.29
C ASN A 36 -30.10 3.77 12.84
N ILE A 37 -29.96 3.53 11.52
CA ILE A 37 -29.63 2.20 11.01
C ILE A 37 -28.21 1.85 11.45
N GLN A 38 -28.03 0.69 12.07
CA GLN A 38 -26.72 0.19 12.53
C GLN A 38 -26.34 -1.16 11.89
N ASP A 39 -27.16 -1.65 10.95
CA ASP A 39 -26.78 -2.79 10.12
C ASP A 39 -25.67 -2.36 9.15
N ILE A 40 -24.46 -2.85 9.42
CA ILE A 40 -23.25 -2.50 8.66
C ILE A 40 -23.38 -2.92 7.20
N ASN A 41 -23.95 -4.08 6.91
CA ASN A 41 -24.09 -4.57 5.54
C ASN A 41 -25.02 -3.66 4.71
N VAL A 42 -26.04 -3.08 5.35
CA VAL A 42 -26.94 -2.12 4.71
C VAL A 42 -26.22 -0.79 4.46
N LEU A 43 -25.46 -0.31 5.44
CA LEU A 43 -24.72 0.95 5.33
C LEU A 43 -23.61 0.86 4.28
N ASP A 44 -22.80 -0.19 4.33
CA ASP A 44 -21.69 -0.45 3.39
C ASP A 44 -22.21 -0.51 1.96
N ARG A 45 -23.29 -1.25 1.69
CA ARG A 45 -23.87 -1.31 0.33
C ARG A 45 -24.24 0.07 -0.23
N ILE A 46 -24.71 0.99 0.62
CA ILE A 46 -25.05 2.35 0.19
C ILE A 46 -23.78 3.21 0.07
N ALA A 47 -22.84 3.03 0.99
CA ALA A 47 -21.56 3.75 1.02
C ALA A 47 -20.68 3.37 -0.18
N ASP A 48 -20.62 2.10 -0.57
CA ASP A 48 -19.90 1.61 -1.75
C ASP A 48 -20.44 2.26 -3.03
N GLN A 49 -21.77 2.30 -3.18
CA GLN A 49 -22.39 2.98 -4.32
C GLN A 49 -22.02 4.47 -4.36
N LEU A 50 -21.89 5.12 -3.20
CA LEU A 50 -21.42 6.50 -3.13
C LEU A 50 -19.94 6.61 -3.50
N LEU A 51 -19.09 5.73 -2.97
CA LEU A 51 -17.65 5.69 -3.22
C LEU A 51 -17.35 5.54 -4.72
N ASP A 52 -18.06 4.62 -5.39
CA ASP A 52 -17.90 4.34 -6.81
C ASP A 52 -18.27 5.53 -7.72
N THR A 53 -19.17 6.40 -7.26
CA THR A 53 -19.78 7.44 -8.11
C THR A 53 -19.48 8.87 -7.66
N MET A 54 -18.82 9.06 -6.51
CA MET A 54 -18.62 10.40 -5.94
C MET A 54 -17.60 11.28 -6.69
N SER A 55 -16.80 10.69 -7.59
CA SER A 55 -15.89 11.40 -8.48
C SER A 55 -16.67 12.44 -9.30
N GLY A 56 -16.51 13.73 -8.96
CA GLY A 56 -17.24 14.84 -9.60
C GLY A 56 -18.28 15.56 -8.75
N LEU A 57 -18.46 15.19 -7.47
CA LEU A 57 -19.37 15.90 -6.55
C LEU A 57 -18.75 17.13 -5.83
N SER A 58 -17.65 17.69 -6.32
CA SER A 58 -16.95 18.85 -5.71
C SER A 58 -16.71 18.66 -4.20
N GLY A 59 -16.27 17.46 -3.81
CA GLY A 59 -16.03 17.07 -2.41
C GLY A 59 -17.29 16.83 -1.56
N THR A 60 -18.51 16.95 -2.10
CA THR A 60 -19.75 16.68 -1.35
C THR A 60 -19.91 15.19 -1.04
N GLY A 61 -19.53 14.32 -1.98
CA GLY A 61 -19.54 12.88 -1.79
C GLY A 61 -18.56 12.46 -0.68
N GLU A 62 -17.32 12.91 -0.77
CA GLU A 62 -16.30 12.73 0.28
C GLU A 62 -16.76 13.21 1.66
N ARG A 63 -17.33 14.42 1.77
CA ARG A 63 -17.91 14.90 3.05
C ARG A 63 -19.02 13.99 3.58
N THR A 64 -19.80 13.38 2.70
CA THR A 64 -20.88 12.45 3.09
C THR A 64 -20.30 11.11 3.52
N TYR A 65 -19.30 10.60 2.82
CA TYR A 65 -18.58 9.38 3.17
C TYR A 65 -17.85 9.52 4.52
N MET A 66 -17.23 10.68 4.78
CA MET A 66 -16.61 10.98 6.07
C MET A 66 -17.62 11.06 7.23
N LYS A 67 -18.86 11.55 6.97
CA LYS A 67 -19.93 11.49 7.97
C LYS A 67 -20.34 10.05 8.26
N TYR A 68 -20.37 9.19 7.24
CA TYR A 68 -20.62 7.77 7.41
C TYR A 68 -19.56 7.11 8.29
N ILE A 69 -18.27 7.28 7.98
CA ILE A 69 -17.17 6.76 8.81
C ILE A 69 -17.32 7.24 10.26
N LYS A 70 -17.59 8.54 10.47
CA LYS A 70 -17.80 9.09 11.82
C LYS A 70 -19.00 8.46 12.53
N TYR A 71 -20.09 8.23 11.81
CA TYR A 71 -21.29 7.59 12.34
C TYR A 71 -21.04 6.12 12.68
N LEU A 72 -20.35 5.36 11.81
CA LEU A 72 -19.93 3.99 12.07
C LEU A 72 -19.12 3.92 13.38
N GLY A 73 -18.24 4.90 13.63
CA GLY A 73 -17.44 4.96 14.85
C GLY A 73 -18.24 5.13 16.14
N THR A 74 -19.53 5.48 16.07
CA THR A 74 -20.39 5.61 17.25
C THR A 74 -20.90 4.28 17.79
N PHE A 75 -20.92 3.22 16.97
CA PHE A 75 -21.41 1.90 17.36
C PHE A 75 -20.46 0.75 16.99
N ASN A 76 -19.52 0.97 16.07
CA ASN A 76 -18.45 0.04 15.74
C ASN A 76 -17.13 0.79 15.41
N PRO A 77 -16.33 1.17 16.44
CA PRO A 77 -15.08 1.90 16.25
C PRO A 77 -14.03 1.18 15.39
N GLN A 78 -14.00 -0.16 15.45
CA GLN A 78 -13.05 -0.96 14.68
C GLN A 78 -13.38 -0.90 13.19
N ALA A 79 -14.65 -1.15 12.82
CA ALA A 79 -15.08 -1.06 11.42
C ALA A 79 -14.88 0.37 10.89
N ALA A 80 -15.16 1.40 11.69
CA ALA A 80 -14.91 2.78 11.29
C ALA A 80 -13.43 3.08 10.98
N LYS A 81 -12.52 2.51 11.77
CA LYS A 81 -11.09 2.62 11.52
C LYS A 81 -10.72 1.91 10.22
N GLU A 82 -11.17 0.67 10.01
CA GLU A 82 -10.89 -0.12 8.81
C GLU A 82 -11.44 0.55 7.54
N THR A 83 -12.69 1.03 7.57
CA THR A 83 -13.30 1.78 6.46
C THR A 83 -12.53 3.06 6.17
N LYS A 84 -12.07 3.78 7.20
CA LYS A 84 -11.27 4.98 7.02
C LYS A 84 -9.92 4.67 6.38
N ASP A 85 -9.22 3.67 6.89
CA ASP A 85 -7.89 3.28 6.38
C ASP A 85 -7.99 2.83 4.91
N ALA A 86 -9.01 2.02 4.57
CA ALA A 86 -9.29 1.62 3.19
C ALA A 86 -9.65 2.81 2.29
N TYR A 87 -10.47 3.74 2.78
CA TYR A 87 -10.82 4.95 2.04
C TYR A 87 -9.58 5.81 1.74
N GLU A 88 -8.73 6.07 2.74
CA GLU A 88 -7.52 6.88 2.55
C GLU A 88 -6.53 6.22 1.55
N ASP A 89 -6.48 4.89 1.53
CA ASP A 89 -5.68 4.12 0.56
C ASP A 89 -6.25 4.23 -0.86
N ILE A 90 -7.55 3.97 -1.05
CA ILE A 90 -8.27 4.11 -2.34
C ILE A 90 -8.12 5.51 -2.91
N MET A 91 -8.20 6.54 -2.04
CA MET A 91 -8.08 7.93 -2.47
C MET A 91 -6.63 8.35 -2.76
N GLY A 92 -5.65 7.48 -2.54
CA GLY A 92 -4.23 7.74 -2.79
C GLY A 92 -3.62 8.78 -1.85
N TYR A 93 -4.19 8.97 -0.65
CA TYR A 93 -3.77 10.03 0.27
C TYR A 93 -2.35 9.86 0.77
N LYS A 94 -1.94 8.60 0.99
CA LYS A 94 -0.62 8.25 1.56
C LYS A 94 0.26 7.45 0.60
N ILE A 95 -0.23 7.11 -0.60
CA ILE A 95 0.54 6.33 -1.59
C ILE A 95 1.84 7.03 -2.04
N HIS A 96 1.92 8.35 -1.89
CA HIS A 96 3.15 9.13 -2.03
C HIS A 96 4.35 8.52 -1.31
N VAL A 97 4.12 7.92 -0.13
CA VAL A 97 5.17 7.28 0.67
C VAL A 97 5.71 6.04 -0.06
N ALA A 98 4.86 5.26 -0.72
CA ALA A 98 5.29 4.10 -1.51
C ALA A 98 6.11 4.52 -2.74
N TYR A 99 5.74 5.60 -3.42
CA TYR A 99 6.56 6.16 -4.51
C TYR A 99 7.92 6.65 -4.02
N ALA A 100 7.95 7.40 -2.91
CA ALA A 100 9.19 7.86 -2.30
C ALA A 100 10.08 6.68 -1.86
N ALA A 101 9.47 5.60 -1.37
CA ALA A 101 10.13 4.36 -0.99
C ALA A 101 10.71 3.62 -2.20
N ALA A 102 9.96 3.47 -3.29
CA ALA A 102 10.43 2.86 -4.53
C ALA A 102 11.62 3.62 -5.11
N ARG A 103 11.53 4.95 -5.18
CA ARG A 103 12.64 5.82 -5.62
C ARG A 103 13.87 5.65 -4.74
N LEU A 104 13.69 5.67 -3.42
CA LEU A 104 14.78 5.51 -2.47
C LEU A 104 15.44 4.13 -2.59
N ALA A 105 14.64 3.08 -2.70
CA ALA A 105 15.13 1.72 -2.88
C ALA A 105 15.97 1.59 -4.16
N LYS A 106 15.49 2.13 -5.29
CA LYS A 106 16.21 2.15 -6.56
C LYS A 106 17.55 2.88 -6.47
N GLU A 107 17.60 4.00 -5.75
CA GLU A 107 18.83 4.76 -5.51
C GLU A 107 19.83 3.96 -4.66
N LEU A 108 19.38 3.38 -3.55
CA LEU A 108 20.26 2.73 -2.58
C LEU A 108 20.76 1.35 -3.02
N HIS A 109 19.98 0.64 -3.85
CA HIS A 109 20.37 -0.65 -4.43
C HIS A 109 21.00 -0.52 -5.83
N LYS A 110 21.41 0.68 -6.23
CA LYS A 110 21.96 0.91 -7.58
C LYS A 110 23.15 -0.01 -7.86
N GLY A 111 23.02 -0.83 -8.90
CA GLY A 111 24.05 -1.77 -9.35
C GLY A 111 24.09 -3.09 -8.57
N GLN A 112 23.18 -3.29 -7.60
CA GLN A 112 22.98 -4.59 -6.97
C GLN A 112 22.25 -5.51 -7.94
N VAL A 113 22.68 -6.77 -7.99
CA VAL A 113 22.04 -7.82 -8.78
C VAL A 113 21.49 -8.91 -7.88
N ASP A 114 20.43 -9.56 -8.33
CA ASP A 114 19.85 -10.73 -7.67
C ASP A 114 20.69 -12.00 -7.92
N GLN A 115 20.24 -13.13 -7.39
CA GLN A 115 20.92 -14.42 -7.58
C GLN A 115 20.91 -14.93 -9.03
N ALA A 116 20.01 -14.43 -9.87
CA ALA A 116 19.96 -14.72 -11.30
C ALA A 116 20.79 -13.71 -12.13
N GLY A 117 21.47 -12.76 -11.49
CA GLY A 117 22.28 -11.74 -12.14
C GLY A 117 21.49 -10.59 -12.76
N LYS A 118 20.20 -10.48 -12.44
CA LYS A 118 19.33 -9.38 -12.90
C LYS A 118 19.35 -8.22 -11.92
N ASP A 119 18.90 -7.03 -12.34
CA ASP A 119 18.81 -5.87 -11.45
C ASP A 119 17.90 -6.16 -10.25
N TYR A 120 18.44 -5.91 -9.06
CA TYR A 120 17.80 -6.30 -7.81
C TYR A 120 16.51 -5.50 -7.53
N PHE A 121 16.51 -4.21 -7.89
CA PHE A 121 15.33 -3.37 -7.71
C PHE A 121 14.22 -3.79 -8.69
N GLU A 122 14.54 -3.93 -9.97
CA GLU A 122 13.55 -4.21 -11.02
C GLU A 122 12.88 -5.58 -10.82
N GLU A 123 13.61 -6.58 -10.32
CA GLU A 123 13.08 -7.95 -10.22
C GLU A 123 12.56 -8.31 -8.82
N HIS A 124 13.32 -8.02 -7.76
CA HIS A 124 12.95 -8.45 -6.40
C HIS A 124 12.15 -7.37 -5.67
N LEU A 125 12.73 -6.19 -5.47
CA LEU A 125 12.09 -5.13 -4.66
C LEU A 125 10.80 -4.63 -5.30
N SER A 126 10.78 -4.50 -6.62
CA SER A 126 9.59 -4.11 -7.38
C SER A 126 8.47 -5.14 -7.26
N THR A 127 8.80 -6.44 -7.25
CA THR A 127 7.81 -7.50 -7.07
C THR A 127 7.22 -7.48 -5.65
N VAL A 128 8.07 -7.39 -4.62
CA VAL A 128 7.63 -7.38 -3.22
C VAL A 128 6.80 -6.13 -2.92
N GLY A 129 7.28 -4.95 -3.35
CA GLY A 129 6.56 -3.69 -3.21
C GLY A 129 5.22 -3.71 -3.96
N ARG A 130 5.21 -4.13 -5.24
CA ARG A 130 3.98 -4.22 -6.05
C ARG A 130 2.92 -5.11 -5.42
N ASN A 131 3.32 -6.24 -4.85
CA ASN A 131 2.44 -7.22 -4.22
C ASN A 131 1.90 -6.77 -2.85
N GLY A 132 2.36 -5.64 -2.31
CA GLY A 132 1.77 -5.03 -1.12
C GLY A 132 0.34 -4.56 -1.38
N PHE A 133 -0.57 -4.88 -0.45
CA PHE A 133 -2.00 -4.56 -0.57
C PHE A 133 -2.26 -3.05 -0.45
N ASP A 134 -1.77 -2.44 0.63
CA ASP A 134 -1.95 -1.02 0.92
C ASP A 134 -0.64 -0.23 0.78
N TRP A 135 -0.73 1.09 0.95
CA TRP A 135 0.45 1.96 0.90
C TRP A 135 1.56 1.61 1.90
N LYS A 136 1.24 1.02 3.08
CA LYS A 136 2.25 0.64 4.08
C LYS A 136 2.99 -0.61 3.65
N GLU A 137 2.25 -1.63 3.23
CA GLU A 137 2.80 -2.88 2.71
C GLU A 137 3.69 -2.60 1.49
N LYS A 138 3.26 -1.72 0.58
CA LYS A 138 4.08 -1.27 -0.55
C LYS A 138 5.33 -0.53 -0.07
N THR A 139 5.19 0.43 0.84
CA THR A 139 6.32 1.22 1.38
C THR A 139 7.40 0.33 2.00
N VAL A 140 7.00 -0.55 2.93
CA VAL A 140 7.93 -1.48 3.59
C VAL A 140 8.43 -2.51 2.56
N GLY A 141 7.59 -2.97 1.65
CA GLY A 141 7.95 -3.92 0.60
C GLY A 141 8.98 -3.42 -0.40
N PHE A 142 9.10 -2.11 -0.63
CA PHE A 142 10.22 -1.56 -1.40
C PHE A 142 11.51 -1.42 -0.58
N LEU A 143 11.39 -1.21 0.73
CA LEU A 143 12.52 -0.83 1.60
C LEU A 143 13.07 -1.98 2.45
N PHE A 144 12.40 -3.15 2.49
CA PHE A 144 12.62 -4.18 3.50
C PHE A 144 14.06 -4.69 3.60
N ASN A 145 14.79 -4.72 2.48
CA ASN A 145 16.17 -5.20 2.42
C ASN A 145 17.21 -4.08 2.34
N VAL A 146 16.79 -2.82 2.31
CA VAL A 146 17.73 -1.68 2.23
C VAL A 146 18.70 -1.71 3.41
N ALA A 147 18.19 -1.92 4.63
CA ALA A 147 19.05 -1.96 5.80
C ALA A 147 20.07 -3.09 5.66
N GLU A 148 19.58 -4.32 5.45
CA GLU A 148 20.36 -5.56 5.35
C GLU A 148 21.49 -5.45 4.32
N ASP A 149 21.18 -5.02 3.09
CA ASP A 149 22.08 -5.13 1.94
C ASP A 149 22.98 -3.92 1.74
N THR A 150 22.54 -2.73 2.14
CA THR A 150 23.24 -1.47 1.79
C THR A 150 24.03 -0.86 2.94
N GLY A 151 23.92 -1.44 4.15
CA GLY A 151 24.61 -0.94 5.35
C GLY A 151 23.95 0.28 6.01
N HIS A 152 22.88 0.83 5.43
CA HIS A 152 22.11 1.91 6.04
C HIS A 152 21.34 1.42 7.27
N THR A 153 21.19 2.29 8.26
CA THR A 153 20.30 2.06 9.41
C THR A 153 18.86 2.40 9.05
N VAL A 154 17.88 1.79 9.73
CA VAL A 154 16.45 2.13 9.52
C VAL A 154 16.19 3.62 9.78
N LYS A 155 16.84 4.23 10.78
CA LYS A 155 16.73 5.68 11.03
C LYS A 155 17.27 6.54 9.89
N GLU A 156 18.28 6.09 9.15
CA GLU A 156 18.76 6.79 7.95
C GLU A 156 17.76 6.66 6.80
N ILE A 157 17.18 5.48 6.62
CA ILE A 157 16.16 5.20 5.61
C ILE A 157 14.94 6.10 5.84
N ILE A 158 14.41 6.14 7.07
CA ILE A 158 13.26 6.99 7.43
C ILE A 158 13.57 8.48 7.23
N ARG A 159 14.79 8.95 7.56
CA ARG A 159 15.20 10.34 7.32
C ARG A 159 15.25 10.68 5.83
N LYS A 160 15.83 9.80 5.01
CA LYS A 160 15.89 9.99 3.55
C LYS A 160 14.49 9.97 2.93
N LEU A 161 13.63 9.06 3.39
CA LEU A 161 12.24 8.98 2.92
C LEU A 161 11.46 10.26 3.22
N LYS A 162 11.58 10.77 4.44
CA LYS A 162 10.98 12.06 4.84
C LYS A 162 11.51 13.22 3.99
N ALA A 163 12.81 13.23 3.67
CA ALA A 163 13.38 14.27 2.81
C ALA A 163 12.79 14.25 1.38
N ILE A 164 12.56 13.06 0.81
CA ILE A 164 11.89 12.93 -0.50
C ILE A 164 10.44 13.45 -0.43
N LEU A 165 9.71 13.12 0.63
CA LEU A 165 8.32 13.57 0.82
C LEU A 165 8.23 15.09 1.05
N ASP A 166 9.17 15.65 1.82
CA ASP A 166 9.25 17.10 2.05
C ASP A 166 9.58 17.86 0.78
N ASP A 167 10.45 17.32 -0.08
CA ASP A 167 10.72 17.85 -1.42
C ASP A 167 9.45 17.76 -2.28
N TRP A 168 8.73 16.63 -2.19
CA TRP A 168 7.50 16.43 -2.93
C TRP A 168 6.45 17.51 -2.61
N GLU A 169 6.21 17.74 -1.33
CA GLU A 169 5.23 18.74 -0.89
C GLU A 169 5.58 20.17 -1.37
N LYS A 170 6.88 20.50 -1.43
CA LYS A 170 7.37 21.85 -1.76
C LYS A 170 7.43 22.12 -3.27
N ASN A 171 7.73 21.12 -4.08
CA ASN A 171 8.10 21.30 -5.49
C ASN A 171 7.12 20.65 -6.47
N LYS A 172 5.81 20.91 -6.33
CA LYS A 172 4.72 20.22 -7.05
C LYS A 172 4.91 20.04 -8.56
N GLU A 173 5.62 20.95 -9.23
CA GLU A 173 5.88 20.95 -10.68
C GLU A 173 7.06 20.04 -11.11
N LYS A 174 7.77 19.36 -10.19
CA LYS A 174 9.02 18.63 -10.47
C LYS A 174 8.96 17.12 -10.20
N HIS A 175 7.82 16.49 -10.44
CA HIS A 175 7.59 15.09 -10.09
C HIS A 175 7.49 14.14 -11.29
N ASP A 176 8.04 14.48 -12.45
CA ASP A 176 8.01 13.58 -13.62
C ASP A 176 8.60 12.19 -13.33
N TRP A 177 9.47 12.08 -12.33
CA TRP A 177 10.01 10.81 -11.88
C TRP A 177 8.93 9.85 -11.34
N ILE A 178 7.74 10.31 -10.93
CA ILE A 178 6.68 9.42 -10.45
C ILE A 178 6.19 8.49 -11.56
N TYR A 179 6.22 8.93 -12.82
CA TYR A 179 5.83 8.12 -13.96
C TYR A 179 6.75 6.90 -14.16
N GLU A 180 7.98 6.93 -13.63
CA GLU A 180 8.86 5.77 -13.62
C GLU A 180 8.34 4.64 -12.73
N PHE A 181 7.53 4.95 -11.72
CA PHE A 181 7.08 4.00 -10.71
C PHE A 181 5.57 3.72 -10.76
N GLU A 182 4.82 4.37 -11.66
CA GLU A 182 3.35 4.27 -11.67
C GLU A 182 2.85 2.84 -11.85
N ASP A 183 3.48 2.09 -12.75
CA ASP A 183 3.11 0.71 -13.02
C ASP A 183 3.44 -0.21 -11.84
N ILE A 184 4.54 0.05 -11.12
CA ILE A 184 5.02 -0.80 -10.03
C ILE A 184 4.27 -0.50 -8.74
N VAL A 185 3.99 0.77 -8.45
CA VAL A 185 3.18 1.17 -7.28
C VAL A 185 1.70 0.83 -7.51
N GLY A 186 1.21 0.99 -8.74
CA GLY A 186 -0.13 0.54 -9.17
C GLY A 186 -1.29 1.41 -8.68
N SER A 187 -1.03 2.63 -8.19
CA SER A 187 -2.07 3.58 -7.78
C SER A 187 -1.53 5.00 -7.86
N PHE A 188 -2.29 5.91 -8.46
CA PHE A 188 -1.86 7.30 -8.59
C PHE A 188 -1.97 8.06 -7.26
N PRO A 189 -0.99 8.91 -6.93
CA PRO A 189 -1.06 9.76 -5.76
C PRO A 189 -2.19 10.78 -5.90
N ASN A 190 -2.88 11.03 -4.79
CA ASN A 190 -3.79 12.15 -4.69
C ASN A 190 -3.05 13.47 -4.97
N GLU A 191 -3.73 14.51 -5.45
CA GLU A 191 -3.11 15.85 -5.59
C GLU A 191 -2.50 16.36 -4.27
N LYS A 192 -3.11 15.97 -3.14
CA LYS A 192 -2.64 16.30 -1.81
C LYS A 192 -2.05 15.08 -1.10
N TYR A 193 -0.77 15.19 -0.76
CA TYR A 193 -0.14 14.31 0.22
C TYR A 193 -0.71 14.54 1.62
N HIS A 194 -1.19 13.47 2.26
CA HIS A 194 -1.62 13.48 3.65
C HIS A 194 -0.50 12.98 4.55
N LYS A 195 -0.01 13.85 5.43
CA LYS A 195 1.11 13.54 6.33
C LYS A 195 0.76 12.38 7.26
N LEU A 196 1.73 11.49 7.42
CA LEU A 196 1.65 10.37 8.35
C LEU A 196 1.65 10.88 9.79
N THR A 197 0.87 10.22 10.63
CA THR A 197 0.92 10.35 12.08
C THR A 197 2.20 9.73 12.63
N LYS A 198 2.53 10.05 13.89
CA LYS A 198 3.67 9.43 14.57
C LYS A 198 3.53 7.90 14.62
N GLN A 199 2.35 7.40 14.97
CA GLN A 199 2.08 5.96 15.07
C GLN A 199 2.32 5.23 13.74
N GLU A 200 1.96 5.85 12.61
CA GLU A 200 2.21 5.26 11.29
C GLU A 200 3.69 5.25 10.92
N TRP A 201 4.44 6.28 11.30
CA TRP A 201 5.89 6.27 11.15
C TRP A 201 6.55 5.21 12.03
N ASP A 202 6.13 5.11 13.29
CA ASP A 202 6.64 4.13 14.24
C ASP A 202 6.38 2.70 13.72
N GLU A 203 5.19 2.41 13.20
CA GLU A 203 4.85 1.09 12.62
C GLU A 203 5.70 0.72 11.39
N ILE A 204 6.05 1.69 10.53
CA ILE A 204 6.94 1.46 9.38
C ILE A 204 8.38 1.22 9.86
N GLU A 205 8.85 2.02 10.82
CA GLU A 205 10.19 1.88 11.41
C GLU A 205 10.35 0.50 12.08
N GLU A 206 9.39 0.11 12.92
CA GLU A 206 9.34 -1.21 13.57
C GLU A 206 9.32 -2.34 12.53
N ALA A 207 8.51 -2.23 11.47
CA ALA A 207 8.48 -3.23 10.42
C ALA A 207 9.84 -3.40 9.71
N LEU A 208 10.51 -2.30 9.38
CA LEU A 208 11.83 -2.34 8.72
C LEU A 208 12.91 -2.92 9.65
N ASP A 209 12.89 -2.58 10.94
CA ASP A 209 13.81 -3.15 11.93
C ASP A 209 13.60 -4.68 12.06
N LEU A 210 12.33 -5.13 12.03
CA LEU A 210 11.99 -6.56 12.02
C LEU A 210 12.39 -7.28 10.72
N MET A 211 12.65 -6.57 9.63
CA MET A 211 13.11 -7.17 8.38
C MET A 211 14.63 -7.36 8.32
N ASP A 212 15.43 -6.59 9.06
CA ASP A 212 16.91 -6.66 9.04
C ASP A 212 17.44 -7.90 9.77
N PHE A 213 17.82 -8.95 9.03
CA PHE A 213 18.32 -10.20 9.61
C PHE A 213 19.59 -10.03 10.45
N ARG A 214 20.43 -9.02 10.18
CA ARG A 214 21.73 -8.82 10.85
C ARG A 214 21.59 -8.51 12.34
N THR A 215 20.41 -8.07 12.75
CA THR A 215 20.06 -7.80 14.15
C THR A 215 19.61 -9.07 14.90
N THR A 216 19.69 -10.24 14.27
CA THR A 216 19.29 -11.53 14.84
C THR A 216 20.43 -12.55 14.85
N THR A 217 20.36 -13.52 15.75
CA THR A 217 21.40 -14.53 15.94
C THR A 217 21.23 -15.73 15.02
N ASN A 218 20.00 -16.07 14.67
CA ASN A 218 19.66 -17.23 13.83
C ASN A 218 18.29 -17.05 13.17
N ARG A 219 18.02 -17.92 12.19
CA ARG A 219 16.82 -17.86 11.35
C ARG A 219 15.51 -18.12 12.11
N GLU A 220 15.52 -19.01 13.10
CA GLU A 220 14.32 -19.29 13.91
C GLU A 220 13.92 -18.06 14.73
N THR A 221 14.91 -17.42 15.37
CA THR A 221 14.71 -16.17 16.12
C THR A 221 14.24 -15.04 15.19
N TYR A 222 14.78 -14.98 13.98
CA TYR A 222 14.37 -14.01 12.96
C TYR A 222 12.91 -14.18 12.53
N ILE A 223 12.43 -15.41 12.33
CA ILE A 223 11.02 -15.62 11.95
C ILE A 223 10.08 -15.41 13.15
N GLU A 224 10.50 -15.83 14.35
CA GLU A 224 9.66 -15.72 15.54
C GLU A 224 9.41 -14.26 15.96
N ARG A 225 10.37 -13.35 15.74
CA ARG A 225 10.20 -11.93 16.11
C ARG A 225 9.11 -11.17 15.34
N PHE A 226 8.63 -11.72 14.22
CA PHE A 226 7.52 -11.13 13.47
C PHE A 226 6.17 -11.27 14.20
N ARG A 227 6.07 -12.15 15.20
CA ARG A 227 4.81 -12.42 15.92
C ARG A 227 4.18 -11.13 16.45
N GLY A 228 2.90 -10.96 16.13
CA GLY A 228 2.12 -9.78 16.54
C GLY A 228 2.31 -8.55 15.65
N HIS A 229 3.24 -8.55 14.69
CA HIS A 229 3.48 -7.42 13.80
C HIS A 229 2.93 -7.68 12.38
N ARG A 230 1.65 -7.42 12.18
CA ARG A 230 0.91 -7.78 10.94
C ARG A 230 1.55 -7.24 9.66
N LEU A 231 1.99 -5.98 9.64
CA LEU A 231 2.63 -5.36 8.46
C LEU A 231 3.90 -6.11 8.05
N ALA A 232 4.86 -6.28 8.97
CA ALA A 232 6.09 -7.03 8.75
C ALA A 232 5.83 -8.49 8.32
N ILE A 233 4.87 -9.18 8.92
CA ILE A 233 4.47 -10.54 8.51
C ILE A 233 4.03 -10.56 7.05
N LYS A 234 3.11 -9.67 6.64
CA LYS A 234 2.59 -9.63 5.28
C LYS A 234 3.68 -9.33 4.24
N VAL A 235 4.56 -8.37 4.54
CA VAL A 235 5.69 -8.06 3.66
C VAL A 235 6.64 -9.26 3.56
N LYS A 236 6.91 -9.95 4.68
CA LYS A 236 7.76 -11.14 4.65
C LYS A 236 7.14 -12.31 3.88
N LEU A 237 5.81 -12.47 3.94
CA LEU A 237 5.09 -13.44 3.12
C LEU A 237 5.29 -13.15 1.63
N ASN A 238 5.19 -11.88 1.20
CA ASN A 238 5.44 -11.47 -0.20
C ASN A 238 6.89 -11.74 -0.63
N ASP A 239 7.87 -11.41 0.22
CA ASP A 239 9.30 -11.72 -0.02
C ASP A 239 9.53 -13.23 -0.18
N LEU A 240 8.95 -14.04 0.71
CA LEU A 240 9.07 -15.50 0.64
C LEU A 240 8.39 -16.08 -0.60
N GLN A 241 7.25 -15.54 -1.06
CA GLN A 241 6.61 -15.98 -2.30
C GLN A 241 7.55 -15.80 -3.50
N TYR A 242 8.18 -14.63 -3.63
CA TYR A 242 9.19 -14.39 -4.66
C TYR A 242 10.37 -15.37 -4.54
N ASN A 243 10.88 -15.55 -3.32
CA ASN A 243 12.03 -16.41 -3.08
C ASN A 243 11.75 -17.91 -3.25
N MET A 244 10.48 -18.33 -3.19
CA MET A 244 10.06 -19.72 -3.41
C MET A 244 9.84 -20.05 -4.90
N ASP A 245 9.79 -19.06 -5.78
CA ASP A 245 9.71 -19.32 -7.21
C ASP A 245 11.07 -19.83 -7.72
N ILE A 246 11.19 -21.15 -7.84
CA ILE A 246 12.39 -21.81 -8.34
C ILE A 246 12.59 -21.60 -9.84
N THR A 247 11.53 -21.24 -10.58
CA THR A 247 11.57 -21.13 -12.04
C THR A 247 12.38 -19.91 -12.51
N ARG A 248 12.63 -18.94 -11.62
CA ARG A 248 13.50 -17.80 -11.87
C ARG A 248 14.99 -18.17 -11.99
N ILE A 249 15.38 -19.35 -11.53
CA ILE A 249 16.76 -19.84 -11.60
C ILE A 249 16.88 -20.79 -12.80
N LEU A 250 17.66 -20.41 -13.82
CA LEU A 250 17.77 -21.16 -15.07
C LEU A 250 18.27 -22.60 -14.89
N HIS A 251 19.21 -22.80 -13.95
CA HIS A 251 19.79 -24.09 -13.63
C HIS A 251 19.81 -24.32 -12.11
N PRO A 252 18.68 -24.70 -11.49
CA PRO A 252 18.58 -24.86 -10.05
C PRO A 252 19.53 -25.93 -9.51
N THR A 253 20.12 -25.67 -8.35
CA THR A 253 20.97 -26.64 -7.63
C THR A 253 20.24 -27.24 -6.44
N ASP A 254 20.80 -28.32 -5.86
CA ASP A 254 20.29 -28.89 -4.60
C ASP A 254 20.27 -27.86 -3.45
N LYS A 255 21.19 -26.88 -3.47
CA LYS A 255 21.22 -25.79 -2.50
C LYS A 255 20.02 -24.85 -2.66
N ASP A 256 19.59 -24.57 -3.90
CA ASP A 256 18.43 -23.74 -4.18
C ASP A 256 17.13 -24.45 -3.77
N LEU A 257 17.01 -25.75 -4.05
CA LEU A 257 15.88 -26.58 -3.60
C LEU A 257 15.79 -26.63 -2.08
N ALA A 258 16.93 -26.85 -1.40
CA ALA A 258 16.97 -26.83 0.06
C ALA A 258 16.62 -25.45 0.64
N ARG A 259 16.99 -24.35 -0.03
CA ARG A 259 16.60 -22.99 0.37
C ARG A 259 15.10 -22.77 0.19
N MET A 260 14.53 -23.18 -0.94
CA MET A 260 13.10 -23.09 -1.21
C MET A 260 12.28 -23.84 -0.15
N GLU A 261 12.67 -25.07 0.20
CA GLU A 261 11.98 -25.85 1.25
C GLU A 261 12.08 -25.20 2.64
N ARG A 262 13.18 -24.50 2.95
CA ARG A 262 13.25 -23.69 4.18
C ARG A 262 12.27 -22.51 4.12
N HIS A 263 12.29 -21.72 3.04
CA HIS A 263 11.39 -20.59 2.86
C HIS A 263 9.91 -21.01 2.93
N LYS A 264 9.57 -22.18 2.40
CA LYS A 264 8.23 -22.76 2.49
C LYS A 264 7.80 -23.03 3.93
N LYS A 265 8.68 -23.57 4.78
CA LYS A 265 8.39 -23.78 6.21
C LYS A 265 8.17 -22.46 6.95
N GLU A 266 9.01 -21.47 6.67
CA GLU A 266 8.90 -20.12 7.24
C GLU A 266 7.59 -19.45 6.82
N TYR A 267 7.22 -19.57 5.54
CA TYR A 267 5.97 -19.05 4.99
C TYR A 267 4.75 -19.62 5.72
N TYR A 268 4.70 -20.93 5.93
CA TYR A 268 3.60 -21.55 6.67
C TYR A 268 3.57 -21.16 8.16
N LEU A 269 4.72 -20.93 8.78
CA LEU A 269 4.78 -20.45 10.16
C LEU A 269 4.22 -19.02 10.27
N LEU A 270 4.61 -18.13 9.36
CA LEU A 270 4.12 -16.76 9.30
C LEU A 270 2.61 -16.70 9.01
N LEU A 271 2.09 -17.58 8.14
CA LEU A 271 0.64 -17.68 7.91
C LEU A 271 -0.13 -18.04 9.20
N LYS A 272 0.42 -18.93 10.03
CA LYS A 272 -0.18 -19.25 11.33
C LYS A 272 -0.16 -18.04 12.26
N MET A 273 0.98 -17.37 12.36
CA MET A 273 1.12 -16.15 13.18
C MET A 273 0.20 -15.01 12.76
N LEU A 274 -0.22 -14.95 11.49
CA LEU A 274 -1.15 -13.93 10.99
C LEU A 274 -2.62 -14.23 11.32
N ALA A 275 -2.93 -15.52 11.52
CA ALA A 275 -4.25 -16.04 11.85
C ALA A 275 -4.52 -16.08 13.37
N ASP A 276 -3.45 -16.18 14.17
CA ASP A 276 -3.46 -16.03 15.63
C ASP A 276 -3.72 -14.57 16.06
#